data_AF-A0A2V6LF99-F1
#
_entry.id   AF-A0A2V6LF99-F1
#
_cell.length_a   1.000
_cell.length_b   1.000
_cell.length_c   1.000
_cell.angle_alpha   90.00
_cell.angle_beta   90.00
_cell.angle_gamma   90.00
#
_symmetry.space_group_name_H-M   'P 1'
#
loop_
_entity.id
_entity.type
_entity.pdbx_description
1 polymer ?
#
loop_
_entity_poly.entity_id
_entity_poly.type
_entity_poly.pdbx_seq_one_letter_code
_entity_poly.pdbx_strand_id
1 'polypeptide(L)'
;MPQELQEWLPRHEILTYEETLRLIRIAAELGVSKVRITGGEPLTRRGILDFVRPIPEIPRITSIGLSTNGTLLAREITPTKTMAEALRDAGVQSVNISLDTLDAAVYSQITGRDFLAQVLDGIDAAIAAGFDQIKLNAVLMRGRNEDQLLPLIEFAAERNLLVRFIELMPVSTTEVLNESNFMSVMAAKRSIQSAYGSLIPETEFRTNGPATYYQIPGRAQRIGFIGAMTNMHFCENCNKLRLTCDGKLRPCLGSYLEFDIMGPLRAGASDEELKQFFVNVVDRKPREHDFRNNYQPNRKMIAIGG
;
A
#
# COMPACT_ATOMS: atom_id res chain seq x y z
N MET A 1 -1.17 -4.99 -15.09
CA MET A 1 -0.89 -3.54 -15.20
C MET A 1 -1.33 -3.03 -16.57
N PRO A 2 -1.92 -1.83 -16.69
CA PRO A 2 -2.36 -1.28 -17.96
C PRO A 2 -1.25 -1.40 -19.01
N GLN A 3 -1.60 -1.58 -20.29
CA GLN A 3 -0.67 -1.74 -21.43
C GLN A 3 0.26 -0.55 -21.69
N GLU A 4 0.21 0.48 -20.84
CA GLU A 4 1.01 1.68 -20.98
C GLU A 4 2.49 1.38 -20.75
N LEU A 5 3.33 1.86 -21.67
CA LEU A 5 4.79 1.84 -21.57
C LEU A 5 5.22 2.17 -20.14
N GLN A 6 5.72 1.18 -19.41
CA GLN A 6 6.45 1.44 -18.17
C GLN A 6 7.71 2.17 -18.55
N GLU A 7 7.74 3.48 -18.34
CA GLU A 7 8.97 4.27 -18.37
C GLU A 7 9.83 3.79 -17.21
N TRP A 8 10.70 2.82 -17.50
CA TRP A 8 11.72 2.37 -16.55
C TRP A 8 12.72 3.49 -16.39
N LEU A 9 12.80 4.05 -15.17
CA LEU A 9 13.84 5.01 -14.86
C LEU A 9 15.23 4.38 -15.07
N PRO A 10 16.19 5.11 -15.63
CA PRO A 10 17.58 4.69 -15.66
C PRO A 10 18.05 4.29 -14.26
N ARG A 11 18.86 3.23 -14.15
CA ARG A 11 19.32 2.72 -12.84
C ARG A 11 19.97 3.79 -11.96
N HIS A 12 20.69 4.73 -12.58
CA HIS A 12 21.36 5.81 -11.87
C HIS A 12 20.38 6.87 -11.34
N GLU A 13 19.14 6.93 -11.81
CA GLU A 13 18.11 7.83 -11.29
C GLU A 13 17.33 7.22 -10.10
N ILE A 14 17.58 5.95 -9.78
CA ILE A 14 16.94 5.24 -8.68
C ILE A 14 17.90 5.19 -7.49
N LEU A 15 17.36 5.34 -6.28
CA LEU A 15 18.11 5.10 -5.04
C LEU A 15 18.59 3.64 -4.99
N THR A 16 19.88 3.46 -4.74
CA THR A 16 20.46 2.15 -4.41
C THR A 16 19.88 1.62 -3.10
N TYR A 17 20.08 0.32 -2.84
CA TYR A 17 19.59 -0.26 -1.59
C TYR A 17 20.39 0.23 -0.40
N GLU A 18 21.68 0.47 -0.57
CA GLU A 18 22.59 1.05 0.40
C GLU A 18 22.16 2.48 0.77
N GLU A 19 21.85 3.31 -0.23
CA GLU A 19 21.30 4.66 -0.03
C GLU A 19 19.97 4.60 0.74
N THR A 20 19.08 3.67 0.36
CA THR A 20 17.77 3.52 1.00
C THR A 20 17.90 3.04 2.45
N LEU A 21 18.77 2.07 2.74
CA LEU A 21 19.05 1.59 4.09
C LEU A 21 19.63 2.69 4.97
N ARG A 22 20.53 3.53 4.43
CA ARG A 22 21.05 4.71 5.14
C ARG A 22 19.91 5.67 5.51
N LEU A 23 19.00 5.97 4.57
CA LEU A 23 17.85 6.84 4.83
C LEU A 23 16.87 6.24 5.84
N ILE A 24 16.63 4.92 5.81
CA ILE A 24 15.79 4.23 6.80
C ILE A 24 16.41 4.35 8.20
N ARG A 25 17.72 4.13 8.36
CA ARG A 25 18.40 4.30 9.64
C ARG A 25 18.28 5.73 10.17
N ILE A 26 18.52 6.72 9.32
CA ILE A 26 18.39 8.14 9.68
C ILE A 26 16.96 8.45 10.13
N ALA A 27 15.96 7.99 9.38
CA ALA A 27 14.55 8.19 9.74
C ALA A 27 14.17 7.47 11.05
N ALA A 28 14.77 6.29 11.32
CA ALA A 28 14.55 5.55 12.55
C ALA A 28 15.06 6.31 13.79
N GLU A 29 16.22 6.99 13.67
CA GLU A 29 16.74 7.88 14.70
C GLU A 29 15.80 9.07 15.00
N LEU A 30 14.98 9.49 14.03
CA LEU A 30 13.94 10.51 14.17
C LEU A 30 12.59 9.97 14.66
N GLY A 31 12.52 8.68 15.03
CA GLY A 31 11.32 8.07 15.63
C GLY A 31 10.47 7.23 14.67
N VAL A 32 10.88 7.06 13.41
CA VAL A 32 10.22 6.08 12.53
C VAL A 32 10.45 4.68 13.08
N SER A 33 9.36 3.95 13.31
CA SER A 33 9.41 2.58 13.85
C SER A 33 8.83 1.54 12.90
N LYS A 34 8.21 1.96 11.79
CA LYS A 34 7.51 1.08 10.86
C LYS A 34 7.92 1.40 9.43
N VAL A 35 8.37 0.39 8.70
CA VAL A 35 8.73 0.51 7.28
C VAL A 35 7.71 -0.27 6.46
N ARG A 36 7.20 0.35 5.40
CA ARG A 36 6.35 -0.34 4.42
C ARG A 36 6.99 -0.25 3.05
N ILE A 37 7.41 -1.40 2.55
CA ILE A 37 8.01 -1.55 1.23
C ILE A 37 6.89 -1.54 0.20
N THR A 38 7.04 -0.70 -0.81
CA THR A 38 6.07 -0.53 -1.90
C THR A 38 6.82 -0.15 -3.18
N GLY A 39 6.15 0.52 -4.13
CA GLY A 39 6.69 0.78 -5.47
C GLY A 39 5.59 0.81 -6.50
N GLY A 40 5.98 0.50 -7.74
CA GLY A 40 5.11 -0.25 -8.64
C GLY A 40 4.84 -1.63 -8.02
N GLU A 41 5.46 -2.67 -8.56
CA GLU A 41 5.49 -3.98 -7.90
C GLU A 41 6.86 -4.22 -7.25
N PRO A 42 7.01 -4.12 -5.92
CA PRO A 42 8.31 -4.21 -5.24
C PRO A 42 9.07 -5.51 -5.55
N LEU A 43 8.33 -6.62 -5.75
CA LEU A 43 8.93 -7.94 -5.99
C LEU A 43 9.54 -8.10 -7.39
N THR A 44 9.36 -7.10 -8.28
CA THR A 44 10.04 -7.04 -9.58
C THR A 44 11.46 -6.50 -9.49
N ARG A 45 11.80 -5.74 -8.43
CA ARG A 45 13.14 -5.18 -8.25
C ARG A 45 14.10 -6.29 -7.81
N ARG A 46 15.13 -6.56 -8.63
CA ARG A 46 16.15 -7.58 -8.33
C ARG A 46 16.91 -7.22 -7.04
N GLY A 47 17.21 -8.22 -6.23
CA GLY A 47 17.92 -8.04 -4.95
C GLY A 47 17.02 -7.60 -3.79
N ILE A 48 15.68 -7.61 -3.95
CA ILE A 48 14.76 -7.16 -2.90
C ILE A 48 14.98 -7.89 -1.57
N LEU A 49 15.27 -9.19 -1.58
CA LEU A 49 15.50 -9.95 -0.34
C LEU A 49 16.76 -9.48 0.39
N ASP A 50 17.83 -9.19 -0.33
CA ASP A 50 19.08 -8.69 0.24
C ASP A 50 18.89 -7.29 0.85
N PHE A 51 17.99 -6.49 0.28
CA PHE A 51 17.58 -5.22 0.86
C PHE A 51 16.72 -5.37 2.12
N VAL A 52 15.80 -6.33 2.15
CA VAL A 52 14.86 -6.47 3.29
C VAL A 52 15.52 -7.07 4.52
N ARG A 53 16.40 -8.07 4.33
CA ARG A 53 17.10 -8.79 5.42
C ARG A 53 17.77 -7.91 6.49
N PRO A 54 18.47 -6.80 6.16
CA PRO A 54 19.08 -5.95 7.17
C PRO A 54 18.11 -4.98 7.86
N ILE A 55 16.88 -4.78 7.37
CA ILE A 55 15.94 -3.81 7.95
C ILE A 55 15.57 -4.12 9.42
N PRO A 56 15.29 -5.37 9.83
CA PRO A 56 15.05 -5.72 11.23
C PRO A 56 16.22 -5.38 12.17
N GLU A 57 17.45 -5.30 11.65
CA GLU A 57 18.65 -5.00 12.44
C GLU A 57 18.79 -3.50 12.73
N ILE A 58 18.03 -2.65 12.04
CA ILE A 58 18.04 -1.20 12.25
C ILE A 58 17.36 -0.88 13.58
N PRO A 59 18.06 -0.25 14.55
CA PRO A 59 17.47 0.08 15.85
C PRO A 59 16.19 0.91 15.70
N ARG A 60 15.19 0.64 16.56
CA ARG A 60 13.86 1.27 16.60
C ARG A 60 12.88 0.82 15.52
N ILE A 61 13.31 0.13 14.46
CA ILE A 61 12.37 -0.51 13.54
C ILE A 61 11.76 -1.74 14.20
N THR A 62 10.44 -1.72 14.36
CA THR A 62 9.67 -2.78 15.05
C THR A 62 8.69 -3.50 14.12
N SER A 63 8.40 -2.91 12.95
CA SER A 63 7.45 -3.51 12.01
C SER A 63 7.83 -3.26 10.56
N ILE A 64 7.79 -4.34 9.78
CA ILE A 64 8.01 -4.31 8.34
C ILE A 64 6.76 -4.84 7.64
N GLY A 65 6.27 -4.07 6.68
CA GLY A 65 5.15 -4.49 5.83
C GLY A 65 5.48 -4.41 4.35
N LEU A 66 4.81 -5.22 3.55
CA LEU A 66 4.85 -5.19 2.11
C LEU A 66 3.49 -4.75 1.55
N SER A 67 3.48 -3.96 0.50
CA SER A 67 2.31 -3.79 -0.37
C SER A 67 2.65 -4.28 -1.77
N THR A 68 1.90 -5.27 -2.27
CA THR A 68 2.17 -5.97 -3.54
C THR A 68 0.85 -6.28 -4.25
N ASN A 69 0.91 -6.51 -5.57
CA ASN A 69 -0.20 -7.10 -6.32
C ASN A 69 -0.35 -8.61 -6.09
N GLY A 70 0.60 -9.25 -5.40
CA GLY A 70 0.54 -10.67 -5.02
C GLY A 70 1.06 -11.66 -6.07
N THR A 71 1.18 -11.26 -7.33
CA THR A 71 1.51 -12.16 -8.46
C THR A 71 2.86 -12.87 -8.36
N LEU A 72 3.78 -12.35 -7.53
CA LEU A 72 5.13 -12.89 -7.37
C LEU A 72 5.35 -13.57 -6.01
N LEU A 73 4.34 -13.66 -5.15
CA LEU A 73 4.47 -14.25 -3.81
C LEU A 73 4.66 -15.77 -3.86
N ALA A 74 3.95 -16.46 -4.75
CA ALA A 74 4.08 -17.90 -4.95
C ALA A 74 5.33 -18.31 -5.77
N ARG A 75 6.06 -17.35 -6.34
CA ARG A 75 7.24 -17.64 -7.16
C ARG A 75 8.30 -18.34 -6.32
N GLU A 76 8.69 -19.54 -6.74
CA GLU A 76 9.85 -20.25 -6.20
C GLU A 76 11.13 -19.45 -6.45
N ILE A 77 11.89 -19.19 -5.39
CA ILE A 77 13.21 -18.56 -5.46
C ILE A 77 14.35 -19.57 -5.24
N THR A 78 14.02 -20.70 -4.60
CA THR A 78 14.83 -21.92 -4.51
C THR A 78 13.88 -23.11 -4.64
N PRO A 79 14.37 -24.34 -4.88
CA PRO A 79 13.53 -25.54 -4.99
C PRO A 79 12.67 -25.86 -3.75
N THR A 80 12.89 -25.18 -2.64
CA THR A 80 12.22 -25.43 -1.36
C THR A 80 11.61 -24.18 -0.76
N LYS A 81 11.57 -23.06 -1.51
CA LYS A 81 11.18 -21.77 -0.94
C LYS A 81 10.54 -20.85 -1.95
N THR A 82 9.34 -20.41 -1.62
CA THR A 82 8.61 -19.35 -2.30
C THR A 82 9.14 -17.97 -1.88
N MET A 83 8.81 -16.95 -2.67
CA MET A 83 9.08 -15.55 -2.32
C MET A 83 8.38 -15.16 -1.01
N ALA A 84 7.16 -15.65 -0.76
CA ALA A 84 6.42 -15.40 0.48
C ALA A 84 7.19 -15.88 1.72
N GLU A 85 7.67 -17.12 1.72
CA GLU A 85 8.48 -17.68 2.82
C GLU A 85 9.79 -16.93 2.99
N ALA A 86 10.44 -16.54 1.89
CA ALA A 86 11.69 -15.79 1.95
C ALA A 86 11.52 -14.39 2.56
N LEU A 87 10.41 -13.72 2.27
CA LEU A 87 10.06 -12.43 2.87
C LEU A 87 9.74 -12.57 4.35
N ARG A 88 9.01 -13.62 4.74
CA ARG A 88 8.71 -13.91 6.14
C ARG A 88 9.99 -14.11 6.94
N ASP A 89 10.90 -14.96 6.44
CA ASP A 89 12.19 -15.23 7.08
C ASP A 89 13.10 -14.00 7.15
N ALA A 90 12.94 -13.06 6.21
CA ALA A 90 13.62 -11.77 6.25
C ALA A 90 13.00 -10.76 7.23
N GLY A 91 11.97 -11.16 7.99
CA GLY A 91 11.35 -10.34 9.04
C GLY A 91 10.13 -9.52 8.59
N VAL A 92 9.59 -9.76 7.39
CA VAL A 92 8.33 -9.11 6.97
C VAL A 92 7.16 -9.71 7.75
N GLN A 93 6.42 -8.84 8.44
CA GLN A 93 5.33 -9.25 9.34
C GLN A 93 3.96 -9.19 8.67
N SER A 94 3.74 -8.21 7.78
CA SER A 94 2.41 -7.96 7.20
C SER A 94 2.46 -7.72 5.70
N VAL A 95 1.45 -8.24 4.99
CA VAL A 95 1.31 -8.06 3.54
C VAL A 95 -0.04 -7.43 3.24
N ASN A 96 -0.03 -6.38 2.41
CA ASN A 96 -1.21 -5.85 1.76
C ASN A 96 -1.20 -6.34 0.31
N ILE A 97 -2.23 -7.08 -0.10
CA ILE A 97 -2.38 -7.62 -1.45
C ILE A 97 -3.51 -6.86 -2.14
N SER A 98 -3.22 -6.25 -3.29
CA SER A 98 -4.24 -5.60 -4.12
C SER A 98 -5.07 -6.64 -4.85
N LEU A 99 -6.38 -6.66 -4.58
CA LEU A 99 -7.34 -7.57 -5.21
C LEU A 99 -8.70 -6.86 -5.31
N ASP A 100 -8.99 -6.30 -6.49
CA ASP A 100 -10.20 -5.49 -6.71
C ASP A 100 -11.43 -6.32 -7.09
N THR A 101 -11.26 -7.60 -7.44
CA THR A 101 -12.31 -8.49 -7.95
C THR A 101 -11.83 -9.95 -7.94
N LEU A 102 -12.77 -10.89 -7.87
CA LEU A 102 -12.55 -12.33 -8.09
C LEU A 102 -13.01 -12.78 -9.48
N ASP A 103 -13.57 -11.89 -10.29
CA ASP A 103 -13.92 -12.13 -11.68
C ASP A 103 -12.71 -11.87 -12.59
N ALA A 104 -12.31 -12.88 -13.38
CA ALA A 104 -11.12 -12.81 -14.24
C ALA A 104 -11.25 -11.77 -15.37
N ALA A 105 -12.45 -11.57 -15.92
CA ALA A 105 -12.68 -10.58 -16.97
C ALA A 105 -12.59 -9.16 -16.40
N VAL A 106 -13.23 -8.90 -15.26
CA VAL A 106 -13.13 -7.62 -14.54
C VAL A 106 -11.69 -7.37 -14.09
N TYR A 107 -10.98 -8.41 -13.60
CA TYR A 107 -9.58 -8.30 -13.20
C TYR A 107 -8.72 -7.88 -14.38
N SER A 108 -8.89 -8.53 -15.53
CA SER A 108 -8.15 -8.22 -16.75
C SER A 108 -8.46 -6.82 -17.28
N GLN A 109 -9.69 -6.33 -17.12
CA GLN A 109 -10.06 -4.96 -17.48
C GLN A 109 -9.46 -3.90 -16.53
N ILE A 110 -9.45 -4.17 -15.22
CA ILE A 110 -8.90 -3.25 -14.22
C ILE A 110 -7.38 -3.22 -14.32
N THR A 111 -6.78 -4.40 -14.32
CA THR A 111 -5.33 -4.50 -14.29
C THR A 111 -4.74 -4.46 -15.68
N GLY A 112 -5.45 -4.70 -16.77
CA GLY A 112 -4.88 -4.77 -18.13
C GLY A 112 -4.15 -6.08 -18.48
N ARG A 113 -4.13 -7.08 -17.57
CA ARG A 113 -3.56 -8.41 -17.80
C ARG A 113 -4.33 -9.47 -17.01
N ASP A 114 -4.38 -10.69 -17.53
CA ASP A 114 -4.97 -11.81 -16.80
C ASP A 114 -3.91 -12.46 -15.89
N PHE A 115 -3.88 -12.04 -14.62
CA PHE A 115 -3.00 -12.59 -13.60
C PHE A 115 -3.75 -12.98 -12.32
N LEU A 116 -5.08 -13.14 -12.40
CA LEU A 116 -5.89 -13.41 -11.21
C LEU A 116 -5.45 -14.71 -10.53
N ALA A 117 -5.23 -15.78 -11.30
CA ALA A 117 -4.76 -17.07 -10.78
C ALA A 117 -3.46 -16.91 -9.97
N GLN A 118 -2.47 -16.18 -10.51
CA GLN A 118 -1.20 -15.93 -9.83
C GLN A 118 -1.36 -15.08 -8.56
N VAL A 119 -2.35 -14.18 -8.50
CA VAL A 119 -2.66 -13.45 -7.27
C VAL A 119 -3.26 -14.39 -6.22
N LEU A 120 -4.17 -15.28 -6.62
CA LEU A 120 -4.77 -16.27 -5.71
C LEU A 120 -3.71 -17.23 -5.16
N ASP A 121 -2.84 -17.77 -6.02
CA ASP A 121 -1.69 -18.59 -5.62
C ASP A 121 -0.78 -17.80 -4.66
N GLY A 122 -0.56 -16.52 -4.93
CA GLY A 122 0.23 -15.63 -4.09
C GLY A 122 -0.38 -15.37 -2.71
N ILE A 123 -1.71 -15.30 -2.63
CA ILE A 123 -2.45 -15.19 -1.35
C ILE A 123 -2.28 -16.48 -0.56
N ASP A 124 -2.45 -17.64 -1.19
CA ASP A 124 -2.31 -18.94 -0.53
C ASP A 124 -0.86 -19.16 -0.06
N ALA A 125 0.14 -18.77 -0.86
CA ALA A 125 1.55 -18.78 -0.45
C ALA A 125 1.83 -17.85 0.74
N ALA A 126 1.20 -16.67 0.79
CA ALA A 126 1.32 -15.77 1.94
C ALA A 126 0.70 -16.38 3.21
N ILE A 127 -0.45 -17.05 3.09
CA ILE A 127 -1.08 -17.76 4.21
C ILE A 127 -0.15 -18.88 4.70
N ALA A 128 0.37 -19.71 3.78
CA ALA A 128 1.27 -20.81 4.09
C ALA A 128 2.57 -20.34 4.76
N ALA A 129 3.12 -19.21 4.31
CA ALA A 129 4.30 -18.59 4.92
C ALA A 129 4.05 -18.07 6.36
N GLY A 130 2.80 -17.92 6.79
CA GLY A 130 2.47 -17.53 8.17
C GLY A 130 2.76 -16.07 8.48
N PHE A 131 2.47 -15.14 7.55
CA PHE A 131 2.49 -13.71 7.87
C PHE A 131 1.48 -13.39 8.98
N ASP A 132 1.88 -12.54 9.94
CA ASP A 132 1.04 -12.18 11.09
C ASP A 132 -0.28 -11.51 10.67
N GLN A 133 -0.25 -10.78 9.55
CA GLN A 133 -1.42 -10.08 9.06
C GLN A 133 -1.40 -9.89 7.54
N ILE A 134 -2.33 -10.58 6.87
CA ILE A 134 -2.60 -10.44 5.44
C ILE A 134 -3.86 -9.60 5.25
N LYS A 135 -3.80 -8.61 4.34
CA LYS A 135 -4.93 -7.72 4.05
C LYS A 135 -5.16 -7.64 2.56
N LEU A 136 -6.37 -7.95 2.13
CA LEU A 136 -6.84 -7.70 0.78
C LEU A 136 -7.30 -6.24 0.68
N ASN A 137 -6.82 -5.54 -0.34
CA ASN A 137 -7.21 -4.16 -0.63
C ASN A 137 -7.96 -4.13 -1.95
N ALA A 138 -9.21 -3.68 -1.90
CA ALA A 138 -10.05 -3.46 -3.06
C ALA A 138 -10.37 -1.97 -3.18
N VAL A 139 -10.04 -1.36 -4.31
CA VAL A 139 -10.44 0.00 -4.65
C VAL A 139 -11.86 -0.03 -5.21
N LEU A 140 -12.72 0.81 -4.65
CA LEU A 140 -14.13 0.91 -5.02
C LEU A 140 -14.28 1.67 -6.34
N MET A 141 -14.74 0.99 -7.38
CA MET A 141 -14.98 1.56 -8.72
C MET A 141 -16.42 1.29 -9.14
N ARG A 142 -17.23 2.36 -9.20
CA ARG A 142 -18.63 2.28 -9.63
C ARG A 142 -18.72 1.68 -11.03
N GLY A 143 -19.71 0.81 -11.23
CA GLY A 143 -19.93 0.17 -12.53
C GLY A 143 -18.84 -0.81 -12.97
N ARG A 144 -17.86 -1.13 -12.09
CA ARG A 144 -16.78 -2.06 -12.40
C ARG A 144 -16.69 -3.24 -11.44
N ASN A 145 -16.72 -2.98 -10.13
CA ASN A 145 -16.53 -4.03 -9.12
C ASN A 145 -17.47 -3.91 -7.90
N GLU A 146 -18.59 -3.20 -8.02
CA GLU A 146 -19.56 -3.05 -6.93
C GLU A 146 -20.22 -4.39 -6.55
N ASP A 147 -20.35 -5.29 -7.51
CA ASP A 147 -20.83 -6.67 -7.37
C ASP A 147 -19.81 -7.58 -6.65
N GLN A 148 -18.55 -7.15 -6.56
CA GLN A 148 -17.46 -7.93 -5.95
C GLN A 148 -17.32 -7.71 -4.44
N LEU A 149 -18.10 -6.80 -3.84
CA LEU A 149 -18.04 -6.53 -2.40
C LEU A 149 -18.29 -7.78 -1.56
N LEU A 150 -19.39 -8.50 -1.79
CA LEU A 150 -19.74 -9.68 -1.00
C LEU A 150 -18.81 -10.87 -1.33
N PRO A 151 -18.52 -11.19 -2.61
CA PRO A 151 -17.54 -12.23 -2.95
C PRO A 151 -16.19 -12.04 -2.27
N LEU A 152 -15.64 -10.82 -2.25
CA LEU A 152 -14.36 -10.53 -1.58
C LEU A 152 -14.45 -10.68 -0.05
N ILE A 153 -15.59 -10.35 0.56
CA ILE A 153 -15.85 -10.57 1.99
C ILE A 153 -15.84 -12.06 2.32
N GLU A 154 -16.57 -12.86 1.54
CA GLU A 154 -16.65 -14.31 1.75
C GLU A 154 -15.27 -14.96 1.55
N PHE A 155 -14.58 -14.62 0.47
CA PHE A 155 -13.23 -15.10 0.18
C PHE A 155 -12.24 -14.79 1.31
N ALA A 156 -12.30 -13.58 1.87
CA ALA A 156 -11.47 -13.20 3.00
C ALA A 156 -11.87 -13.98 4.27
N ALA A 157 -13.15 -14.20 4.51
CA ALA A 157 -13.66 -14.90 5.68
C ALA A 157 -13.26 -16.37 5.74
N GLU A 158 -13.35 -17.07 4.60
CA GLU A 158 -12.91 -18.48 4.49
C GLU A 158 -11.43 -18.67 4.84
N ARG A 159 -10.61 -17.64 4.66
CA ARG A 159 -9.15 -17.65 4.86
C ARG A 159 -8.69 -16.86 6.08
N ASN A 160 -9.62 -16.37 6.91
CA ASN A 160 -9.34 -15.50 8.07
C ASN A 160 -8.46 -14.28 7.72
N LEU A 161 -8.72 -13.66 6.57
CA LEU A 161 -8.03 -12.47 6.08
C LEU A 161 -8.82 -11.21 6.40
N LEU A 162 -8.14 -10.07 6.50
CA LEU A 162 -8.82 -8.78 6.50
C LEU A 162 -9.07 -8.34 5.06
N VAL A 163 -10.27 -7.87 4.76
CA VAL A 163 -10.58 -7.16 3.51
C VAL A 163 -10.79 -5.68 3.80
N ARG A 164 -10.25 -4.81 2.94
CA ARG A 164 -10.39 -3.36 3.05
C ARG A 164 -10.88 -2.77 1.74
N PHE A 165 -11.97 -2.02 1.84
CA PHE A 165 -12.53 -1.25 0.74
C PHE A 165 -12.03 0.19 0.81
N ILE A 166 -11.46 0.67 -0.29
CA ILE A 166 -10.74 1.94 -0.38
C ILE A 166 -11.44 2.80 -1.42
N GLU A 167 -11.78 4.04 -1.09
CA GLU A 167 -12.30 4.97 -2.09
C GLU A 167 -11.25 5.25 -3.17
N LEU A 168 -11.71 5.32 -4.41
CA LEU A 168 -10.88 5.71 -5.53
C LEU A 168 -10.38 7.15 -5.31
N MET A 169 -9.05 7.30 -5.32
CA MET A 169 -8.37 8.59 -5.19
C MET A 169 -7.76 8.99 -6.53
N PRO A 170 -7.77 10.29 -6.89
CA PRO A 170 -7.20 10.79 -8.14
C PRO A 170 -5.67 10.90 -8.09
N VAL A 171 -4.96 9.84 -7.68
CA VAL A 171 -3.50 9.90 -7.49
C VAL A 171 -2.76 10.06 -8.82
N SER A 172 -3.26 9.44 -9.89
CA SER A 172 -2.60 9.48 -11.21
C SER A 172 -3.31 10.38 -12.23
N THR A 173 -4.61 10.55 -12.09
CA THR A 173 -5.44 11.41 -12.95
C THR A 173 -6.64 11.88 -12.14
N THR A 174 -7.10 13.10 -12.36
CA THR A 174 -8.31 13.65 -11.75
C THR A 174 -9.59 13.13 -12.42
N GLU A 175 -9.50 12.64 -13.67
CA GLU A 175 -10.64 12.14 -14.45
C GLU A 175 -11.36 10.96 -13.82
N VAL A 176 -10.67 10.23 -12.93
CA VAL A 176 -11.27 9.10 -12.18
C VAL A 176 -12.34 9.55 -11.19
N LEU A 177 -12.37 10.83 -10.79
CA LEU A 177 -13.39 11.38 -9.91
C LEU A 177 -14.57 11.92 -10.72
N ASN A 178 -15.46 11.02 -11.12
CA ASN A 178 -16.74 11.35 -11.73
C ASN A 178 -17.84 10.44 -11.16
N GLU A 179 -19.10 10.81 -11.36
CA GLU A 179 -20.23 10.07 -10.80
C GLU A 179 -20.32 8.62 -11.30
N SER A 180 -19.89 8.34 -12.54
CA SER A 180 -19.98 7.00 -13.13
C SER A 180 -18.88 6.05 -12.64
N ASN A 181 -17.81 6.57 -12.03
CA ASN A 181 -16.65 5.78 -11.58
C ASN A 181 -16.45 5.81 -10.06
N PHE A 182 -16.87 6.88 -9.37
CA PHE A 182 -16.68 7.01 -7.93
C PHE A 182 -17.78 6.28 -7.13
N MET A 183 -17.34 5.38 -6.24
CA MET A 183 -18.18 4.77 -5.21
C MET A 183 -17.62 5.11 -3.82
N SER A 184 -18.47 5.70 -2.97
CA SER A 184 -18.07 6.04 -1.61
C SER A 184 -18.10 4.84 -0.67
N VAL A 185 -17.35 4.91 0.43
CA VAL A 185 -17.41 3.88 1.50
C VAL A 185 -18.80 3.81 2.12
N MET A 186 -19.57 4.90 2.14
CA MET A 186 -20.96 4.86 2.61
C MET A 186 -21.85 4.05 1.68
N ALA A 187 -21.68 4.18 0.36
CA ALA A 187 -22.42 3.36 -0.60
C ALA A 187 -22.06 1.87 -0.44
N ALA A 188 -20.76 1.55 -0.34
CA ALA A 188 -20.31 0.18 -0.10
C ALA A 188 -20.87 -0.40 1.21
N LYS A 189 -20.83 0.37 2.31
CA LYS A 189 -21.43 -0.03 3.59
C LYS A 189 -22.92 -0.34 3.45
N ARG A 190 -23.70 0.51 2.78
CA ARG A 190 -25.13 0.25 2.55
C ARG A 190 -25.37 -1.06 1.82
N SER A 191 -24.62 -1.32 0.74
CA SER A 191 -24.74 -2.58 -0.01
C SER A 191 -24.43 -3.80 0.86
N ILE A 192 -23.36 -3.73 1.66
CA ILE A 192 -22.98 -4.80 2.60
C ILE A 192 -24.05 -4.99 3.69
N GLN A 193 -24.60 -3.89 4.22
CA GLN A 193 -25.63 -3.93 5.26
C GLN A 193 -26.96 -4.48 4.75
N SER A 194 -27.29 -4.28 3.48
CA SER A 194 -28.48 -4.89 2.87
C SER A 194 -28.38 -6.43 2.80
N ALA A 195 -27.18 -6.98 2.70
CA ALA A 195 -26.96 -8.43 2.65
C ALA A 195 -26.75 -9.07 4.03
N TYR A 196 -26.04 -8.39 4.94
CA TYR A 196 -25.62 -8.99 6.22
C TYR A 196 -26.16 -8.28 7.47
N GLY A 197 -26.99 -7.25 7.32
CA GLY A 197 -27.48 -6.42 8.43
C GLY A 197 -26.48 -5.36 8.91
N SER A 198 -26.84 -4.67 9.99
CA SER A 198 -26.09 -3.52 10.49
C SER A 198 -24.68 -3.89 10.96
N LEU A 199 -23.67 -3.37 10.27
CA LEU A 199 -22.26 -3.55 10.63
C LEU A 199 -21.95 -2.99 12.03
N ILE A 200 -21.23 -3.76 12.84
CA ILE A 200 -20.88 -3.42 14.22
C ILE A 200 -19.52 -2.70 14.22
N PRO A 201 -19.42 -1.43 14.65
CA PRO A 201 -18.14 -0.71 14.67
C PRO A 201 -17.13 -1.34 15.64
N GLU A 202 -15.90 -1.54 15.17
CA GLU A 202 -14.76 -2.02 15.98
C GLU A 202 -13.86 -0.82 16.33
N THR A 203 -14.29 -0.01 17.30
CA THR A 203 -13.67 1.28 17.64
C THR A 203 -12.30 1.16 18.28
N GLU A 204 -11.91 0.00 18.79
CA GLU A 204 -10.59 -0.23 19.41
C GLU A 204 -9.62 -0.95 18.47
N PHE A 205 -10.14 -1.71 17.50
CA PHE A 205 -9.29 -2.47 16.58
C PHE A 205 -8.55 -1.52 15.62
N ARG A 206 -7.22 -1.66 15.56
CA ARG A 206 -6.35 -0.85 14.69
C ARG A 206 -5.34 -1.72 13.98
N THR A 207 -4.92 -1.23 12.81
CA THR A 207 -3.81 -1.82 12.03
C THR A 207 -2.89 -0.70 11.55
N ASN A 208 -1.82 -1.04 10.85
CA ASN A 208 -0.98 -0.05 10.17
C ASN A 208 -1.75 0.63 9.02
N GLY A 209 -2.43 1.75 9.29
CA GLY A 209 -3.10 2.56 8.27
C GLY A 209 -4.38 3.25 8.75
N PRO A 210 -5.05 4.01 7.87
CA PRO A 210 -6.20 4.86 8.22
C PRO A 210 -7.55 4.13 8.25
N ALA A 211 -7.57 2.80 8.10
CA ALA A 211 -8.81 2.06 7.98
C ALA A 211 -9.60 2.07 9.29
N THR A 212 -10.90 2.29 9.17
CA THR A 212 -11.88 2.03 10.24
C THR A 212 -12.47 0.66 10.03
N TYR A 213 -12.61 -0.12 11.10
CA TYR A 213 -13.01 -1.52 11.02
C TYR A 213 -14.41 -1.74 11.58
N TYR A 214 -15.10 -2.70 10.99
CA TYR A 214 -16.43 -3.15 11.38
C TYR A 214 -16.48 -4.67 11.34
N GLN A 215 -17.30 -5.24 12.20
CA GLN A 215 -17.62 -6.66 12.21
C GLN A 215 -19.00 -6.89 11.56
N ILE A 216 -19.12 -8.01 10.86
CA ILE A 216 -20.42 -8.47 10.34
C ILE A 216 -21.20 -9.17 11.46
N PRO A 217 -22.49 -8.84 11.71
CA PRO A 217 -23.29 -9.52 12.71
C PRO A 217 -23.27 -11.04 12.57
N GLY A 218 -23.06 -11.75 13.69
CA GLY A 218 -23.03 -13.22 13.72
C GLY A 218 -21.80 -13.87 13.07
N ARG A 219 -20.78 -13.10 12.67
CA ARG A 219 -19.56 -13.61 12.01
C ARG A 219 -18.31 -13.00 12.64
N ALA A 220 -17.21 -13.73 12.62
CA ALA A 220 -15.91 -13.21 13.09
C ALA A 220 -15.23 -12.26 12.08
N GLN A 221 -15.76 -12.16 10.86
CA GLN A 221 -15.15 -11.40 9.78
C GLN A 221 -15.11 -9.90 10.10
N ARG A 222 -13.92 -9.31 9.94
CA ARG A 222 -13.69 -7.86 10.01
C ARG A 222 -13.51 -7.26 8.62
N ILE A 223 -14.19 -6.15 8.37
CA ILE A 223 -14.12 -5.38 7.13
C ILE A 223 -13.57 -3.99 7.46
N GLY A 224 -12.56 -3.56 6.73
CA GLY A 224 -12.01 -2.22 6.83
C GLY A 224 -12.53 -1.29 5.74
N PHE A 225 -12.69 -0.01 6.06
CA PHE A 225 -13.04 1.04 5.12
C PHE A 225 -12.04 2.19 5.20
N ILE A 226 -11.56 2.64 4.03
CA ILE A 226 -10.68 3.80 3.88
C ILE A 226 -11.41 4.83 3.02
N GLY A 227 -12.07 5.78 3.68
CA GLY A 227 -12.82 6.87 3.07
C GLY A 227 -11.93 8.05 2.69
N ALA A 228 -10.95 7.85 1.80
CA ALA A 228 -9.96 8.87 1.47
C ALA A 228 -10.52 10.12 0.76
N MET A 229 -11.75 10.07 0.25
CA MET A 229 -12.41 11.22 -0.37
C MET A 229 -13.53 11.78 0.50
N THR A 230 -14.18 10.95 1.32
CA THR A 230 -15.33 11.37 2.14
C THR A 230 -15.06 11.54 3.63
N ASN A 231 -13.91 11.07 4.15
CA ASN A 231 -13.58 11.14 5.57
C ASN A 231 -12.16 11.68 5.77
N MET A 232 -12.02 12.97 6.08
CA MET A 232 -10.71 13.61 6.29
C MET A 232 -10.09 13.34 7.67
N HIS A 233 -10.84 12.79 8.63
CA HIS A 233 -10.40 12.67 10.03
C HIS A 233 -9.16 11.79 10.24
N PHE A 234 -8.84 10.91 9.28
CA PHE A 234 -7.60 10.11 9.40
C PHE A 234 -6.32 10.94 9.21
N CYS A 235 -6.40 12.16 8.66
CA CYS A 235 -5.25 13.04 8.52
C CYS A 235 -4.73 13.53 9.88
N GLU A 236 -5.63 13.75 10.85
CA GLU A 236 -5.29 14.21 12.22
C GLU A 236 -4.31 13.26 12.92
N ASN A 237 -4.37 11.97 12.60
CA ASN A 237 -3.51 10.94 13.17
C ASN A 237 -2.47 10.40 12.17
N CYS A 238 -2.27 11.08 11.03
CA CYS A 238 -1.39 10.59 9.97
C CYS A 238 0.09 10.87 10.28
N ASN A 239 0.82 9.83 10.62
CA ASN A 239 2.26 9.85 10.89
C ASN A 239 3.13 9.29 9.74
N LYS A 240 2.60 9.26 8.51
CA LYS A 240 3.30 8.69 7.35
C LYS A 240 4.15 9.72 6.62
N LEU A 241 5.32 9.27 6.18
CA LEU A 241 6.19 9.91 5.21
C LEU A 241 6.48 8.87 4.11
N ARG A 242 6.68 9.31 2.88
CA ARG A 242 6.93 8.42 1.75
C ARG A 242 8.21 8.82 1.04
N LEU A 243 9.03 7.81 0.75
CA LEU A 243 10.22 7.94 -0.09
C LEU A 243 9.90 7.31 -1.44
N THR A 244 10.11 8.04 -2.52
CA THR A 244 9.93 7.53 -3.89
C THR A 244 11.21 6.84 -4.36
N CYS A 245 11.12 5.96 -5.37
CA CYS A 245 12.27 5.24 -5.90
C CYS A 245 13.38 6.16 -6.47
N ASP A 246 13.03 7.34 -6.99
CA ASP A 246 13.93 8.41 -7.47
C ASP A 246 14.35 9.39 -6.35
N GLY A 247 14.12 9.01 -5.09
CA GLY A 247 14.62 9.71 -3.91
C GLY A 247 14.01 11.08 -3.66
N LYS A 248 12.70 11.18 -3.82
CA LYS A 248 11.89 12.29 -3.31
C LYS A 248 11.20 11.89 -2.01
N LEU A 249 11.26 12.77 -1.02
CA LEU A 249 10.41 12.68 0.17
C LEU A 249 9.09 13.39 -0.06
N ARG A 250 8.00 12.68 0.25
CA ARG A 250 6.62 13.14 0.14
C ARG A 250 5.94 13.09 1.50
N PRO A 251 5.62 14.25 2.11
CA PRO A 251 4.98 14.30 3.43
C PRO A 251 3.51 13.84 3.40
N CYS A 252 2.87 13.87 2.22
CA CYS A 252 1.48 13.45 2.04
C CYS A 252 1.28 12.80 0.66
N LEU A 253 0.41 11.79 0.57
CA LEU A 253 0.04 11.15 -0.70
C LEU A 253 -0.81 12.08 -1.57
N GLY A 254 -1.77 12.78 -0.98
CA GLY A 254 -2.65 13.73 -1.67
C GLY A 254 -2.15 15.16 -1.63
N SER A 255 -0.84 15.35 -1.71
CA SER A 255 -0.19 16.64 -1.95
C SER A 255 0.82 16.47 -3.07
N TYR A 256 1.05 17.52 -3.87
CA TYR A 256 2.07 17.54 -4.93
C TYR A 256 3.49 17.82 -4.41
N LEU A 257 3.65 18.04 -3.10
CA LEU A 257 4.96 18.35 -2.49
C LEU A 257 5.92 17.15 -2.58
N GLU A 258 7.05 17.38 -3.24
CA GLU A 258 8.17 16.45 -3.37
C GLU A 258 9.48 17.18 -3.05
N PHE A 259 10.32 16.57 -2.20
CA PHE A 259 11.59 17.17 -1.79
C PHE A 259 12.74 16.22 -2.15
N ASP A 260 13.71 16.70 -2.92
CA ASP A 260 14.82 15.89 -3.43
C ASP A 260 15.85 15.59 -2.34
N ILE A 261 15.77 14.39 -1.74
CA ILE A 261 16.77 13.94 -0.76
C ILE A 261 17.96 13.24 -1.42
N MET A 262 17.78 12.72 -2.64
CA MET A 262 18.84 12.03 -3.38
C MET A 262 19.99 12.97 -3.76
N GLY A 263 19.68 14.20 -4.17
CA GLY A 263 20.68 15.22 -4.50
C GLY A 263 21.69 15.46 -3.37
N PRO A 264 21.24 15.92 -2.18
CA PRO A 264 22.10 16.09 -1.01
C PRO A 264 22.82 14.81 -0.59
N LEU A 265 22.10 13.67 -0.59
CA LEU A 265 22.67 12.37 -0.24
C LEU A 265 23.90 12.02 -1.11
N ARG A 266 23.80 12.21 -2.42
CA ARG A 266 24.87 11.92 -3.38
C ARG A 266 25.93 13.00 -3.45
N ALA A 267 25.62 14.22 -3.04
CA ALA A 267 26.59 15.28 -2.85
C ALA A 267 27.47 15.08 -1.60
N GLY A 268 27.23 14.01 -0.82
CA GLY A 268 28.04 13.67 0.35
C GLY A 268 27.54 14.30 1.66
N ALA A 269 26.26 14.70 1.72
CA ALA A 269 25.67 15.20 2.96
C ALA A 269 25.87 14.20 4.12
N SER A 270 26.20 14.75 5.29
CA SER A 270 26.28 14.03 6.55
C SER A 270 24.92 13.52 7.00
N ASP A 271 24.91 12.58 7.94
CA ASP A 271 23.66 12.07 8.50
C ASP A 271 22.86 13.17 9.22
N GLU A 272 23.52 14.15 9.84
CA GLU A 272 22.86 15.24 10.55
C GLU A 272 22.17 16.22 9.58
N GLU A 273 22.82 16.54 8.46
CA GLU A 273 22.21 17.33 7.39
C GLU A 273 20.97 16.62 6.82
N LEU A 274 21.05 15.30 6.63
CA LEU A 274 19.92 14.50 6.16
C LEU A 274 18.81 14.41 7.22
N LYS A 275 19.12 14.32 8.51
CA LYS A 275 18.12 14.42 9.59
C LYS A 275 17.37 15.74 9.54
N GLN A 276 18.10 16.86 9.43
CA GLN A 276 17.47 18.17 9.31
C GLN A 276 16.63 18.27 8.05
N PHE A 277 17.04 17.63 6.94
CA PHE A 277 16.22 17.53 5.74
C PHE A 277 14.88 16.83 6.02
N PHE A 278 14.90 15.68 6.71
CA PHE A 278 13.67 14.98 7.11
C PHE A 278 12.76 15.87 7.97
N VAL A 279 13.29 16.54 8.99
CA VAL A 279 12.54 17.45 9.86
C VAL A 279 11.88 18.57 9.03
N ASN A 280 12.64 19.23 8.16
CA ASN A 280 12.14 20.29 7.28
C ASN A 280 11.02 19.82 6.33
N VAL A 281 11.04 18.54 5.90
CA VAL A 281 9.96 17.96 5.09
C VAL A 281 8.72 17.68 5.92
N VAL A 282 8.90 17.15 7.14
CA VAL A 282 7.79 16.88 8.07
C VAL A 282 7.10 18.18 8.49
N ASP A 283 7.84 19.27 8.71
CA ASP A 283 7.28 20.59 9.04
C ASP A 283 6.41 21.17 7.92
N ARG A 284 6.65 20.75 6.67
CA ARG A 284 5.85 21.13 5.50
C ARG A 284 4.69 20.18 5.23
N LYS A 285 4.45 19.21 6.11
CA LYS A 285 3.32 18.29 5.97
C LYS A 285 2.00 19.06 6.07
N PRO A 286 1.14 19.00 5.05
CA PRO A 286 -0.16 19.67 5.12
C PRO A 286 -1.03 19.01 6.19
N ARG A 287 -1.92 19.81 6.79
CA ARG A 287 -2.85 19.35 7.84
C ARG A 287 -3.80 18.25 7.33
N GLU A 288 -4.15 18.30 6.06
CA GLU A 288 -4.98 17.32 5.38
C GLU A 288 -4.51 17.12 3.94
N HIS A 289 -4.94 16.03 3.31
CA HIS A 289 -4.69 15.84 1.89
C HIS A 289 -5.67 16.68 1.05
N ASP A 290 -5.27 17.06 -0.16
CA ASP A 290 -6.08 17.91 -1.03
C ASP A 290 -6.34 17.23 -2.39
N PHE A 291 -6.88 16.02 -2.37
CA PHE A 291 -7.22 15.29 -3.60
C PHE A 291 -8.24 16.00 -4.50
N ARG A 292 -9.04 16.94 -3.97
CA ARG A 292 -10.17 17.53 -4.69
C ARG A 292 -9.84 18.84 -5.38
N ASN A 293 -9.15 19.76 -4.71
CA ASN A 293 -9.10 21.14 -5.16
C ASN A 293 -7.74 21.48 -5.77
N ASN A 294 -6.64 21.05 -5.14
CA ASN A 294 -5.29 21.45 -5.57
C ASN A 294 -4.34 20.27 -5.88
N TYR A 295 -4.83 19.03 -5.86
CA TYR A 295 -3.99 17.91 -6.28
C TYR A 295 -3.77 17.95 -7.79
N GLN A 296 -2.51 18.12 -8.17
CA GLN A 296 -2.06 18.00 -9.55
C GLN A 296 -1.29 16.69 -9.68
N PRO A 297 -1.91 15.63 -10.25
CA PRO A 297 -1.21 14.40 -10.52
C PRO A 297 -0.07 14.65 -11.50
N ASN A 298 1.16 14.67 -11.00
CA ASN A 298 2.37 14.80 -11.82
C ASN A 298 3.09 13.46 -12.03
N ARG A 299 2.66 12.41 -11.31
CA ARG A 299 3.26 11.07 -11.33
C ARG A 299 2.17 10.02 -11.22
N LYS A 300 2.39 8.89 -11.88
CA LYS A 300 1.53 7.70 -11.70
C LYS A 300 1.74 7.11 -10.30
N MET A 301 0.71 6.47 -9.76
CA MET A 301 0.76 5.82 -8.44
C MET A 301 1.93 4.84 -8.31
N ILE A 302 2.25 4.13 -9.39
CA ILE A 302 3.38 3.19 -9.47
C ILE A 302 4.76 3.86 -9.29
N ALA A 303 4.89 5.15 -9.62
CA ALA A 303 6.13 5.91 -9.49
C ALA A 303 6.27 6.58 -8.12
N ILE A 304 5.17 6.66 -7.37
CA ILE A 304 5.13 7.28 -6.03
C ILE A 304 5.57 6.26 -4.96
N GLY A 305 5.72 4.99 -5.29
CA GLY A 305 6.26 3.98 -4.37
C GLY A 305 7.80 3.92 -4.37
N GLY A 306 8.35 3.42 -3.27
CA GLY A 306 9.77 3.18 -3.02
C GLY A 306 9.91 2.13 -1.92
#